data_AF-A0A520BH69-F1
#
_entry.id   AF-A0A520BH69-F1
#
_cell.length_a   1.000
_cell.length_b   1.000
_cell.length_c   1.000
_cell.angle_alpha   90.00
_cell.angle_beta   90.00
_cell.angle_gamma   90.00
#
_symmetry.space_group_name_H-M   'P 1'
#
loop_
_entity.id
_entity.type
_entity.pdbx_description
1 polymer ?
#
loop_
_entity_poly.entity_id
_entity_poly.type
_entity_poly.pdbx_seq_one_letter_code
_entity_poly.pdbx_strand_id
1 'polypeptide(L)'
;MEEARGCFTGREIFDLGSEFNKYKKKTNIDLTEEDIVFVSFPSIAIHNLGYALKQEFGCKLVLDYRDPGVFGYQLIEDNKILSTLRKFFLKRIETRNLRSADLVVTISESIRNFFPEKYRESVQIVRNGYDITKINFNLIQHHPNTFKLVYLGSVYNDQLNDTTFFKAVRKFIDKYA
;
A
#
# COMPACT_ATOMS: atom_id res chain seq x y z
N MET A 1 11.99 0.90 25.27
CA MET A 1 12.90 0.98 24.11
C MET A 1 13.02 -0.42 23.56
N GLU A 2 12.04 -0.80 22.75
CA GLU A 2 12.04 -2.07 22.05
C GLU A 2 12.25 -1.72 20.58
N GLU A 3 13.34 -2.26 20.04
CA GLU A 3 13.83 -1.99 18.71
C GLU A 3 12.71 -2.11 17.69
N ALA A 4 12.53 -1.04 16.90
CA ALA A 4 11.94 -1.14 15.58
C ALA A 4 12.84 -2.03 14.73
N ARG A 5 12.76 -3.35 14.95
CA ARG A 5 13.25 -4.35 14.01
C ARG A 5 12.42 -4.14 12.76
N GLY A 6 13.02 -3.49 11.77
CA GLY A 6 12.50 -3.48 10.41
C GLY A 6 12.09 -4.91 10.07
N CYS A 7 10.80 -5.11 9.84
CA CYS A 7 10.18 -6.41 9.63
C CYS A 7 10.56 -6.93 8.23
N PHE A 8 11.85 -7.16 8.00
CA PHE A 8 12.34 -7.88 6.85
C PHE A 8 12.22 -9.36 7.16
N THR A 9 11.05 -9.90 6.87
CA THR A 9 10.85 -11.36 6.79
C THR A 9 10.99 -11.74 5.32
N GLY A 10 11.55 -12.91 5.01
CA GLY A 10 11.71 -13.45 3.63
C GLY A 10 10.42 -13.64 2.83
N ARG A 11 9.31 -13.01 3.24
CA ARG A 11 7.98 -12.99 2.63
C ARG A 11 7.89 -12.16 1.35
N GLU A 12 8.80 -11.20 1.13
CA GLU A 12 8.81 -10.40 -0.13
C GLU A 12 9.51 -11.11 -1.30
N ILE A 13 10.26 -12.18 -1.02
CA ILE A 13 10.89 -13.05 -2.04
C ILE A 13 9.95 -14.21 -2.42
N PHE A 14 8.92 -14.46 -1.60
CA PHE A 14 7.98 -15.53 -1.83
C PHE A 14 7.01 -15.15 -2.96
N ASP A 15 7.24 -15.67 -4.16
CA ASP A 15 6.37 -15.43 -5.31
C ASP A 15 5.21 -16.44 -5.33
N LEU A 16 4.07 -16.04 -4.77
CA LEU A 16 2.86 -16.87 -4.75
C LEU A 16 2.38 -17.27 -6.15
N GLY A 17 2.68 -16.49 -7.19
CA GLY A 17 2.34 -16.87 -8.57
C GLY A 17 3.14 -18.10 -9.04
N SER A 18 4.43 -18.13 -8.73
CA SER A 18 5.30 -19.28 -9.03
C SER A 18 4.90 -20.53 -8.22
N GLU A 19 4.55 -20.35 -6.94
CA GLU A 19 4.07 -21.45 -6.10
C GLU A 19 2.72 -21.99 -6.58
N PHE A 20 1.79 -21.12 -6.98
CA PHE A 20 0.54 -21.55 -7.60
C PHE A 20 0.82 -22.38 -8.86
N ASN A 21 1.68 -21.91 -9.77
CA ASN A 21 2.01 -22.66 -10.99
C ASN A 21 2.60 -24.05 -10.71
N LYS A 22 3.38 -24.18 -9.62
CA LYS A 22 3.96 -25.46 -9.19
C LYS A 22 2.91 -26.42 -8.65
N TYR A 23 1.90 -25.92 -7.94
CA TYR A 23 0.93 -26.76 -7.22
C TYR A 23 -0.49 -26.72 -7.79
N LYS A 24 -0.76 -25.99 -8.87
CA LYS A 24 -2.12 -25.80 -9.43
C LYS A 24 -2.88 -27.11 -9.66
N LYS A 25 -2.20 -28.17 -10.11
CA LYS A 25 -2.78 -29.52 -10.30
C LYS A 25 -3.24 -30.21 -9.01
N LYS A 26 -2.83 -29.70 -7.85
CA LYS A 26 -3.22 -30.17 -6.51
C LYS A 26 -4.26 -29.27 -5.85
N THR A 27 -4.68 -28.21 -6.52
CA THR A 27 -5.71 -27.29 -6.02
C THR A 27 -7.05 -27.64 -6.67
N ASN A 28 -8.14 -27.34 -5.98
CA ASN A 28 -9.51 -27.46 -6.53
C ASN A 28 -10.04 -26.08 -6.98
N ILE A 29 -9.14 -25.20 -7.43
CA ILE A 29 -9.53 -23.88 -7.93
C ILE A 29 -10.05 -24.07 -9.35
N ASP A 30 -11.28 -23.65 -9.57
CA ASP A 30 -11.96 -23.67 -10.86
C ASP A 30 -12.57 -22.29 -11.06
N LEU A 31 -11.88 -21.45 -11.83
CA LEU A 31 -12.31 -20.09 -12.15
C LEU A 31 -12.65 -20.00 -13.64
N THR A 32 -13.58 -19.13 -13.95
CA THR A 32 -14.08 -18.83 -15.30
C THR A 32 -13.71 -17.41 -15.73
N GLU A 33 -13.97 -17.07 -17.00
CA GLU A 33 -13.70 -15.72 -17.53
C GLU A 33 -14.65 -14.65 -16.94
N GLU A 34 -15.79 -15.10 -16.41
CA GLU A 34 -16.81 -14.29 -15.75
C GLU A 34 -16.46 -13.98 -14.28
N ASP A 35 -15.57 -14.76 -13.67
CA ASP A 35 -15.16 -14.55 -12.29
C ASP A 35 -14.25 -13.32 -12.14
N ILE A 36 -14.38 -12.66 -10.99
CA ILE A 36 -13.54 -11.51 -10.62
C ILE A 36 -12.64 -11.90 -9.45
N VAL A 37 -11.34 -11.89 -9.69
CA VAL A 37 -10.32 -12.03 -8.66
C VAL A 37 -9.90 -10.64 -8.19
N PHE A 38 -10.10 -10.37 -6.91
CA PHE A 38 -9.68 -9.13 -6.27
C PHE A 38 -8.49 -9.41 -5.34
N VAL A 39 -7.37 -8.73 -5.55
CA VAL A 39 -6.17 -8.87 -4.70
C VAL A 39 -5.74 -7.51 -4.18
N SER A 40 -5.51 -7.43 -2.87
CA SER A 40 -5.13 -6.19 -2.18
C SER A 40 -3.67 -6.21 -1.77
N PHE A 41 -2.96 -5.12 -2.03
CA PHE A 41 -1.66 -4.77 -1.43
C PHE A 41 -1.82 -4.76 0.11
N PRO A 42 -0.79 -5.14 0.90
CA PRO A 42 0.58 -4.59 0.80
C PRO A 42 1.66 -5.50 0.18
N SER A 43 1.31 -6.70 -0.29
CA SER A 43 2.32 -7.68 -0.74
C SER A 43 2.37 -7.82 -2.25
N ILE A 44 3.54 -7.66 -2.86
CA ILE A 44 3.70 -7.93 -4.31
C ILE A 44 3.42 -9.40 -4.65
N ALA A 45 3.62 -10.32 -3.70
CA ALA A 45 3.35 -11.73 -3.87
C ALA A 45 1.87 -12.00 -4.19
N ILE A 46 0.93 -11.32 -3.51
CA ILE A 46 -0.50 -11.54 -3.74
C ILE A 46 -0.94 -11.01 -5.10
N HIS A 47 -0.33 -9.90 -5.57
CA HIS A 47 -0.55 -9.42 -6.94
C HIS A 47 0.01 -10.39 -7.97
N ASN A 48 1.14 -11.07 -7.69
CA ASN A 48 1.65 -12.12 -8.56
C ASN A 48 0.74 -13.35 -8.62
N LEU A 49 0.08 -13.71 -7.52
CA LEU A 49 -0.94 -14.74 -7.52
C LEU A 49 -2.13 -14.34 -8.40
N GLY A 50 -2.65 -13.11 -8.24
CA GLY A 50 -3.71 -12.58 -9.09
C GLY A 50 -3.34 -12.61 -10.58
N TYR A 51 -2.11 -12.20 -10.92
CA TYR A 51 -1.57 -12.35 -12.27
C TYR A 51 -1.59 -13.80 -12.75
N ALA A 52 -1.09 -14.75 -11.94
CA ALA A 52 -1.01 -16.16 -12.33
C ALA A 52 -2.41 -16.78 -12.52
N LEU A 53 -3.37 -16.47 -11.65
CA LEU A 53 -4.76 -16.91 -11.78
C LEU A 53 -5.38 -16.38 -13.07
N LYS A 54 -5.19 -15.09 -13.39
CA LYS A 54 -5.67 -14.53 -14.65
C LYS A 54 -5.05 -15.19 -15.88
N GLN A 55 -3.76 -15.49 -15.85
CA GLN A 55 -3.11 -16.17 -16.98
C GLN A 55 -3.59 -17.62 -17.15
N GLU A 56 -3.92 -18.31 -16.05
CA GLU A 56 -4.40 -19.69 -16.09
C GLU A 56 -5.86 -19.80 -16.53
N PHE A 57 -6.72 -18.94 -15.99
CA PHE A 57 -8.18 -19.09 -16.09
C PHE A 57 -8.87 -18.02 -16.96
N GLY A 58 -8.17 -16.96 -17.37
CA GLY A 58 -8.78 -15.86 -18.14
C GLY A 58 -9.73 -14.96 -17.35
N CYS A 59 -9.86 -15.17 -16.04
CA CYS A 59 -10.72 -14.38 -15.15
C CYS A 59 -10.36 -12.89 -15.12
N LYS A 60 -11.32 -12.06 -14.67
CA LYS A 60 -11.08 -10.63 -14.47
C LYS A 60 -10.23 -10.41 -13.22
N LEU A 61 -9.27 -9.50 -13.30
CA LEU A 61 -8.35 -9.18 -12.22
C LEU A 61 -8.46 -7.72 -11.81
N VAL A 62 -8.75 -7.50 -10.53
CA VAL A 62 -8.72 -6.20 -9.87
C VAL A 62 -7.53 -6.14 -8.92
N LEU A 63 -6.64 -5.16 -9.13
CA LEU A 63 -5.54 -4.88 -8.21
C LEU A 63 -5.89 -3.70 -7.31
N ASP A 64 -5.85 -3.92 -6.01
CA ASP A 64 -6.16 -2.91 -5.00
C ASP A 64 -4.91 -2.41 -4.28
N TYR A 65 -4.57 -1.15 -4.55
CA TYR A 65 -3.45 -0.43 -3.95
C TYR A 65 -3.94 0.47 -2.82
N ARG A 66 -4.43 -0.16 -1.74
CA ARG A 66 -4.73 0.54 -0.47
C ARG A 66 -3.51 1.20 0.13
N ASP A 67 -2.36 0.56 -0.05
CA ASP A 67 -1.05 1.07 0.32
C ASP A 67 -0.24 1.40 -0.94
N PRO A 68 0.73 2.34 -0.85
CA PRO A 68 1.64 2.60 -1.95
C PRO A 68 2.37 1.32 -2.38
N GLY A 69 2.52 1.13 -3.70
CA GLY A 69 3.34 0.06 -4.26
C GLY A 69 4.84 0.36 -4.20
N VAL A 70 5.63 -0.34 -5.01
CA VAL A 70 7.10 -0.14 -5.08
C VAL A 70 7.44 1.23 -5.71
N PHE A 71 6.52 1.78 -6.51
CA PHE A 71 6.64 3.16 -7.00
C PHE A 71 6.45 4.22 -5.91
N GLY A 72 5.75 3.92 -4.82
CA GLY A 72 5.45 4.89 -3.76
C GLY A 72 6.26 4.71 -2.48
N TYR A 73 6.63 3.48 -2.10
CA TYR A 73 7.49 3.27 -0.94
C TYR A 73 8.98 3.48 -1.28
N GLN A 74 9.62 4.39 -0.55
CA GLN A 74 11.06 4.38 -0.45
C GLN A 74 11.47 3.34 0.60
N LEU A 75 11.73 2.11 0.15
CA LEU A 75 12.35 1.10 1.02
C LEU A 75 13.64 1.69 1.61
N ILE A 76 13.68 1.80 2.94
CA ILE A 76 14.87 2.13 3.72
C ILE A 76 15.66 0.83 3.78
N GLU A 77 16.76 0.75 3.02
CA GLU A 77 17.66 -0.40 3.05
C GLU A 77 19.09 0.10 3.31
N ASP A 78 19.79 -0.59 4.21
CA ASP A 78 21.13 -0.23 4.68
C ASP A 78 22.20 -0.36 3.57
N ASN A 79 21.94 -1.16 2.52
CA ASN A 79 22.86 -1.42 1.41
C ASN A 79 22.34 -0.86 0.08
N LYS A 80 22.84 0.32 -0.31
CA LYS A 80 22.38 1.10 -1.49
C LYS A 80 22.46 0.36 -2.85
N ILE A 81 23.39 -0.55 -3.05
CA ILE A 81 23.58 -1.25 -4.34
C ILE A 81 22.57 -2.38 -4.51
N LEU A 82 22.49 -3.26 -3.51
CA LEU A 82 21.51 -4.36 -3.48
C LEU A 82 20.08 -3.80 -3.55
N SER A 83 19.83 -2.66 -2.90
CA SER A 83 18.52 -2.00 -2.93
C SER A 83 18.12 -1.47 -4.30
N THR A 84 19.09 -1.03 -5.12
CA THR A 84 18.81 -0.48 -6.46
C THR A 84 18.42 -1.58 -7.44
N LEU A 85 19.19 -2.67 -7.50
CA LEU A 85 18.84 -3.82 -8.35
C LEU A 85 17.51 -4.44 -7.93
N ARG A 86 17.32 -4.61 -6.61
CA ARG A 86 16.07 -5.14 -6.06
C ARG A 86 14.87 -4.27 -6.45
N LYS A 87 14.97 -2.95 -6.27
CA LYS A 87 13.92 -2.00 -6.69
C LYS A 87 13.64 -2.10 -8.19
N PHE A 88 14.66 -2.28 -9.02
CA PHE A 88 14.48 -2.44 -10.46
C PHE A 88 13.64 -3.68 -10.80
N PHE A 89 13.97 -4.84 -10.22
CA PHE A 89 13.20 -6.08 -10.42
C PHE A 89 11.77 -5.96 -9.90
N LEU A 90 11.59 -5.42 -8.69
CA LEU A 90 10.27 -5.23 -8.09
C LEU A 90 9.40 -4.30 -8.92
N LYS A 91 9.93 -3.18 -9.43
CA LYS A 91 9.20 -2.29 -10.36
C LYS A 91 8.82 -2.99 -11.66
N ARG A 92 9.66 -3.88 -12.17
CA ARG A 92 9.35 -4.67 -13.37
C ARG A 92 8.19 -5.63 -13.12
N ILE A 93 8.18 -6.31 -11.97
CA ILE A 93 7.09 -7.20 -11.54
C ILE A 93 5.80 -6.41 -11.35
N GLU A 94 5.86 -5.29 -10.63
CA GLU A 94 4.71 -4.41 -10.42
C GLU A 94 4.14 -3.91 -11.76
N THR A 95 5.01 -3.49 -12.69
CA THR A 95 4.60 -3.07 -14.04
C THR A 95 3.92 -4.19 -14.81
N ARG A 96 4.39 -5.45 -14.68
CA ARG A 96 3.75 -6.61 -15.30
C ARG A 96 2.33 -6.81 -14.75
N ASN A 97 2.19 -6.78 -13.42
CA ASN A 97 0.88 -6.97 -12.78
C ASN A 97 -0.08 -5.84 -13.19
N LEU A 98 0.38 -4.59 -13.19
CA LEU A 98 -0.41 -3.44 -13.66
C LEU A 98 -0.91 -3.59 -15.10
N ARG A 99 -0.07 -4.10 -16.01
CA ARG A 99 -0.47 -4.35 -17.41
C ARG A 99 -1.50 -5.46 -17.56
N SER A 100 -1.53 -6.40 -16.64
CA SER A 100 -2.45 -7.54 -16.68
C SER A 100 -3.81 -7.25 -16.05
N ALA A 101 -3.91 -6.24 -15.18
CA ALA A 101 -5.14 -5.93 -14.46
C ALA A 101 -6.22 -5.41 -15.42
N ASP A 102 -7.47 -5.82 -15.21
CA ASP A 102 -8.63 -5.19 -15.89
C ASP A 102 -9.01 -3.89 -15.20
N LEU A 103 -8.78 -3.80 -13.89
CA LEU A 103 -9.01 -2.61 -13.11
C LEU A 103 -7.93 -2.46 -12.03
N VAL A 104 -7.46 -1.24 -11.85
CA VAL A 104 -6.59 -0.87 -10.72
C VAL A 104 -7.33 0.15 -9.88
N VAL A 105 -7.42 -0.12 -8.57
CA VAL A 105 -8.04 0.79 -7.60
C VAL A 105 -7.03 1.24 -6.57
N THR A 106 -7.23 2.44 -6.03
CA THR A 106 -6.46 2.97 -4.91
C THR A 106 -7.34 3.86 -4.02
N ILE A 107 -6.85 4.25 -2.85
CA ILE A 107 -7.65 4.97 -1.86
C ILE A 107 -7.52 6.50 -1.93
N SER A 108 -6.54 7.03 -2.65
CA SER A 108 -6.29 8.47 -2.69
C SER A 108 -5.55 8.94 -3.95
N GLU A 109 -5.67 10.24 -4.22
CA GLU A 109 -4.92 10.92 -5.28
C GLU A 109 -3.41 10.86 -5.03
N SER A 110 -3.01 10.96 -3.75
CA SER A 110 -1.60 10.86 -3.37
C SER A 110 -0.98 9.53 -3.77
N ILE A 111 -1.70 8.41 -3.59
CA ILE A 111 -1.20 7.10 -4.00
C ILE A 111 -1.26 6.96 -5.53
N ARG A 112 -2.33 7.44 -6.17
CA ARG A 112 -2.42 7.48 -7.64
C ARG A 112 -1.22 8.18 -8.28
N ASN A 113 -0.74 9.26 -7.68
CA ASN A 113 0.39 10.03 -8.22
C ASN A 113 1.74 9.29 -8.17
N PHE A 114 1.87 8.25 -7.34
CA PHE A 114 3.06 7.40 -7.35
C PHE A 114 3.15 6.53 -8.59
N PHE A 115 2.03 6.18 -9.24
CA PHE A 115 2.08 5.36 -10.44
C PHE A 115 2.77 6.08 -11.61
N PRO A 116 3.41 5.34 -12.53
CA PRO A 116 3.88 5.89 -13.79
C PRO A 116 2.75 6.63 -14.51
N GLU A 117 3.06 7.79 -15.08
CA GLU A 117 2.08 8.73 -15.67
C GLU A 117 1.05 8.04 -16.58
N LYS A 118 1.50 7.15 -17.46
CA LYS A 118 0.64 6.38 -18.39
C LYS A 118 -0.44 5.50 -17.74
N TYR A 119 -0.34 5.20 -16.44
CA TYR A 119 -1.33 4.39 -15.72
C TYR A 119 -2.22 5.24 -14.81
N ARG A 120 -1.88 6.51 -14.55
CA ARG A 120 -2.59 7.31 -13.54
C ARG A 120 -4.07 7.48 -13.88
N GLU A 121 -4.37 7.80 -15.13
CA GLU A 121 -5.74 8.02 -15.61
C GLU A 121 -6.61 6.75 -15.56
N SER A 122 -6.00 5.56 -15.69
CA SER A 122 -6.75 4.30 -15.62
C SER A 122 -6.96 3.80 -14.18
N VAL A 123 -6.31 4.41 -13.18
CA VAL A 123 -6.43 4.03 -11.77
C VAL A 123 -7.63 4.74 -11.13
N GLN A 124 -8.63 3.96 -10.72
CA GLN A 124 -9.82 4.46 -10.06
C GLN A 124 -9.56 4.72 -8.57
N ILE A 125 -10.11 5.82 -8.03
CA ILE A 125 -10.05 6.09 -6.59
C ILE A 125 -11.32 5.59 -5.92
N VAL A 126 -11.15 4.68 -4.97
CA VAL A 126 -12.18 4.20 -4.05
C VAL A 126 -11.72 4.51 -2.63
N ARG A 127 -12.24 5.60 -2.06
CA ARG A 127 -11.83 6.04 -0.72
C ARG A 127 -12.26 5.03 0.35
N ASN A 128 -11.41 4.80 1.35
CA ASN A 128 -11.77 3.99 2.51
C ASN A 128 -12.99 4.60 3.23
N GLY A 129 -13.92 3.74 3.64
CA GLY A 129 -15.01 4.10 4.54
C GLY A 129 -14.58 4.09 6.01
N TYR A 130 -15.44 4.60 6.87
CA TYR A 130 -15.36 4.45 8.31
C TYR A 130 -16.75 4.15 8.88
N ASP A 131 -16.79 3.43 9.99
CA ASP A 131 -18.05 3.07 10.64
C ASP A 131 -18.42 4.13 11.69
N ILE A 132 -19.35 5.02 11.32
CA ILE A 132 -19.81 6.09 12.20
C ILE A 132 -20.53 5.55 13.45
N THR A 133 -21.11 4.35 13.39
CA THR A 133 -21.87 3.77 14.50
C THR A 133 -20.97 3.35 15.66
N LYS A 134 -19.69 3.11 15.38
CA LYS A 134 -18.66 2.83 16.40
C LYS A 134 -18.13 4.09 17.09
N ILE A 135 -18.46 5.27 16.59
CA ILE A 135 -18.00 6.53 17.18
C ILE A 135 -18.99 6.94 18.27
N ASN A 136 -18.60 6.77 19.53
CA ASN A 136 -19.39 7.24 20.66
C ASN A 136 -19.09 8.72 20.94
N PHE A 137 -19.85 9.61 20.31
CA PHE A 137 -19.74 11.06 20.51
C PHE A 137 -20.05 11.50 21.96
N ASN A 138 -20.77 10.68 22.75
CA ASN A 138 -21.05 10.99 24.16
C ASN A 138 -19.80 10.90 25.06
N LEU A 139 -18.69 10.34 24.56
CA LEU A 139 -17.39 10.39 25.24
C LEU A 139 -16.72 11.77 25.16
N ILE A 140 -17.19 12.64 24.27
CA ILE A 140 -16.72 14.03 24.16
C ILE A 140 -17.47 14.86 25.20
N GLN A 141 -17.11 14.69 26.46
CA GLN A 141 -17.88 15.28 27.57
C GLN A 141 -17.46 16.72 27.89
N HIS A 142 -16.22 17.11 27.58
CA HIS A 142 -15.70 18.43 27.92
C HIS A 142 -14.76 18.97 26.83
N HIS A 143 -14.91 20.26 26.53
CA HIS A 143 -13.84 21.00 25.86
C HIS A 143 -12.70 21.17 26.85
N PRO A 144 -11.47 20.75 26.51
CA PRO A 144 -10.34 20.95 27.41
C PRO A 144 -10.05 22.44 27.57
N ASN A 145 -9.79 22.89 28.80
CA ASN A 145 -9.29 24.25 29.09
C ASN A 145 -7.86 24.48 28.56
N THR A 146 -7.25 23.44 27.98
CA THR A 146 -5.94 23.48 27.35
C THR A 146 -6.04 23.13 25.89
N PHE A 147 -5.24 23.81 25.06
CA PHE A 147 -5.11 23.45 23.66
C PHE A 147 -4.37 22.10 23.54
N LYS A 148 -5.01 21.10 22.93
CA LYS A 148 -4.45 19.76 22.74
C LYS A 148 -4.31 19.45 21.25
N LEU A 149 -3.12 19.04 20.85
CA LEU A 149 -2.84 18.50 19.53
C LEU A 149 -2.50 17.02 19.68
N VAL A 150 -3.24 16.15 18.97
CA VAL A 150 -3.04 14.69 19.00
C VAL A 150 -2.66 14.24 17.60
N TYR A 151 -1.53 13.53 17.49
CA TYR A 151 -1.14 12.83 16.28
C TYR A 151 -1.41 11.34 16.46
N LEU A 152 -2.20 10.76 15.56
CA LEU A 152 -2.50 9.33 15.56
C LEU A 152 -1.93 8.72 14.28
N GLY A 153 -0.91 7.87 14.44
CA GLY A 153 -0.28 7.15 13.34
C GLY A 153 1.21 6.93 13.56
N SER A 154 1.83 6.22 12.62
CA SER A 154 3.28 6.12 12.54
C SER A 154 3.85 7.37 11.86
N VAL A 155 5.06 7.78 12.24
CA VAL A 155 5.81 8.83 11.55
C VAL A 155 6.84 8.14 10.66
N TYR A 156 6.73 8.35 9.35
CA TYR A 156 7.65 7.80 8.36
C TYR A 156 8.69 8.85 7.95
N ASN A 157 9.87 8.40 7.52
CA ASN A 157 10.94 9.30 7.06
C ASN A 157 10.49 10.25 5.95
N ASP A 158 9.63 9.78 5.03
CA ASP A 158 9.11 10.62 3.95
C ASP A 158 8.28 11.81 4.45
N GLN A 159 7.58 11.65 5.58
CA GLN A 159 6.83 12.73 6.23
C GLN A 159 7.74 13.72 6.97
N LEU A 160 8.95 13.30 7.33
CA LEU A 160 9.96 14.16 7.97
C LEU A 160 10.73 15.01 6.96
N ASN A 161 10.63 14.70 5.66
CA ASN A 161 11.23 15.53 4.60
C ASN A 161 10.61 16.94 4.59
N ASP A 162 9.30 17.04 4.83
CA ASP A 162 8.62 18.32 5.02
C ASP A 162 8.49 18.65 6.52
N THR A 163 9.40 19.50 6.99
CA THR A 163 9.43 19.96 8.38
C THR A 163 8.47 21.12 8.67
N THR A 164 7.65 21.55 7.70
CA THR A 164 6.77 22.73 7.82
C THR A 164 5.83 22.62 9.01
N PHE A 165 5.21 21.46 9.21
CA PHE A 165 4.33 21.21 10.36
C PHE A 165 5.05 21.46 11.69
N PHE A 166 6.21 20.83 11.89
CA PHE A 166 6.98 20.98 13.13
C PHE A 166 7.49 22.40 13.34
N LYS A 167 7.90 23.10 12.27
CA LYS A 167 8.29 24.52 12.33
C LYS A 167 7.11 25.41 12.73
N ALA A 168 5.91 25.14 12.22
CA ALA A 168 4.71 25.87 12.60
C ALA A 168 4.33 25.64 14.06
N VAL A 169 4.38 24.38 14.52
CA VAL A 169 4.16 24.04 15.94
C VAL A 169 5.18 24.74 16.84
N ARG A 170 6.46 24.77 16.44
CA ARG A 170 7.49 25.47 17.21
C ARG A 170 7.20 26.97 17.32
N LYS A 171 6.88 27.62 16.20
CA LYS A 171 6.50 29.05 16.20
C LYS A 171 5.27 29.34 17.06
N PHE A 172 4.31 28.42 17.08
CA PHE A 172 3.13 28.54 17.93
C PHE A 172 3.50 28.50 19.42
N ILE A 173 4.32 27.53 19.81
CA ILE A 173 4.83 27.41 21.18
C ILE A 173 5.61 28.66 21.58
N ASP A 174 6.58 29.09 20.77
CA ASP A 174 7.43 30.26 21.09
C ASP A 174 6.66 31.57 21.27
N LYS A 175 5.45 31.68 20.70
CA LYS A 175 4.63 32.90 20.76
C LYS A 175 3.59 32.87 21.88
N TYR A 176 3.10 31.69 22.26
CA TYR A 176 1.88 31.55 23.07
C TYR A 176 2.01 30.61 24.28
N ALA A 177 3.12 29.88 24.41
CA ALA A 177 3.42 29.01 25.54
C ALA A 177 4.60 29.57 26.34
#